data_AF-A0A497XT84-F1
#
_entry.id   AF-A0A497XT84-F1
#
_cell.length_a   1.000
_cell.length_b   1.000
_cell.length_c   1.000
_cell.angle_alpha   90.00
_cell.angle_beta   90.00
_cell.angle_gamma   90.00
#
_symmetry.space_group_name_H-M   'P 1'
#
loop_
_entity.id
_entity.type
_entity.pdbx_description
1 polymer ?
#
loop_
_entity_poly.entity_id
_entity_poly.type
_entity_poly.pdbx_seq_one_letter_code
_entity_poly.pdbx_strand_id
1 'polypeptide(L)'
;MNGINSTSAEYRQYHAIARHWASDVDFFKIETVFLHHLLDDYFIRLSGPEYLEPLKSVGTKLLQLEKDKYSADMHLIEHLKNLEGQTEDLVFDRGEFLADKHEQMEHAMTHLTTTYMTLKKELFLLIQQVIKTQQELS
;
A
#
# COMPACT_ATOMS: atom_id res chain seq x y z
N MET A 1 1.96 25.28 -24.97
CA MET A 1 1.87 24.21 -23.96
C MET A 1 2.16 22.90 -24.68
N ASN A 2 3.26 22.24 -24.35
CA ASN A 2 3.62 20.97 -24.96
C ASN A 2 2.88 19.87 -24.19
N GLY A 3 1.81 19.32 -24.79
CA GLY A 3 1.06 18.23 -24.17
C GLY A 3 1.95 17.00 -23.96
N ILE A 4 1.79 16.35 -22.81
CA ILE A 4 2.38 15.03 -22.55
C ILE A 4 1.77 14.07 -23.57
N ASN A 5 2.61 13.49 -24.42
CA ASN A 5 2.20 12.49 -25.41
C ASN A 5 3.04 11.22 -25.24
N SER A 6 2.63 10.12 -25.87
CA SER A 6 3.27 8.80 -25.73
C SER A 6 4.77 8.75 -26.06
N THR A 7 5.28 9.77 -26.77
CA THR A 7 6.69 9.89 -27.15
C THR A 7 7.49 10.83 -26.24
N SER A 8 6.84 11.51 -25.30
CA SER A 8 7.49 12.43 -24.36
C SER A 8 8.29 11.67 -23.30
N ALA A 9 9.31 12.31 -22.73
CA ALA A 9 10.12 11.71 -21.67
C ALA A 9 9.30 11.51 -20.39
N GLU A 10 8.41 12.46 -20.11
CA GLU A 10 7.51 12.47 -18.96
C GLU A 10 6.54 11.29 -19.01
N TYR A 11 5.93 11.02 -20.17
CA TYR A 11 5.05 9.86 -20.34
C TYR A 11 5.79 8.54 -20.06
N ARG A 12 7.00 8.37 -20.62
CA ARG A 12 7.82 7.16 -20.37
C ARG A 12 8.18 7.01 -18.89
N GLN A 13 8.46 8.12 -18.22
CA GLN A 13 8.74 8.13 -16.78
C GLN A 13 7.51 7.71 -15.99
N TYR A 14 6.33 8.31 -16.25
CA TYR A 14 5.09 7.96 -15.57
C TYR A 14 4.73 6.49 -15.77
N HIS A 15 4.90 5.96 -16.98
CA HIS A 15 4.68 4.55 -17.28
C HIS A 15 5.67 3.63 -16.56
N ALA A 16 6.95 4.01 -16.48
CA ALA A 16 7.94 3.23 -15.71
C ALA A 16 7.62 3.21 -14.21
N ILE A 17 7.25 4.36 -13.64
CA ILE A 17 6.87 4.50 -12.23
C ILE A 17 5.59 3.68 -11.95
N ALA A 18 4.56 3.78 -12.79
CA ALA A 18 3.32 3.05 -12.60
C ALA A 18 3.52 1.53 -12.63
N ARG A 19 4.42 1.01 -13.49
CA ARG A 19 4.79 -0.42 -13.47
C ARG A 19 5.54 -0.82 -12.21
N HIS A 20 6.35 0.07 -11.63
CA HIS A 20 7.00 -0.19 -10.35
C HIS A 20 5.96 -0.28 -9.24
N TRP A 21 5.02 0.67 -9.17
CA TRP A 21 3.91 0.63 -8.22
C TRP A 21 3.06 -0.63 -8.33
N ALA A 22 2.92 -1.22 -9.53
CA ALA A 22 2.19 -2.48 -9.68
C ALA A 22 2.88 -3.63 -8.93
N SER A 23 4.21 -3.69 -9.04
CA SER A 23 5.02 -4.64 -8.25
C SER A 23 4.90 -4.37 -6.75
N ASP A 24 4.89 -3.10 -6.34
CA ASP A 24 4.75 -2.72 -4.92
C ASP A 24 3.39 -3.11 -4.35
N VAL A 25 2.30 -2.88 -5.10
CA VAL A 25 0.94 -3.29 -4.72
C VAL A 25 0.87 -4.82 -4.54
N ASP A 26 1.48 -5.59 -5.44
CA ASP A 26 1.55 -7.04 -5.31
C ASP A 26 2.38 -7.49 -4.10
N PHE A 27 3.48 -6.80 -3.81
CA PHE A 27 4.23 -6.99 -2.56
C PHE A 27 3.33 -6.74 -1.34
N PHE A 28 2.57 -5.64 -1.31
CA PHE A 28 1.65 -5.36 -0.21
C PHE A 28 0.53 -6.39 -0.09
N LYS A 29 0.06 -7.00 -1.19
CA LYS A 29 -0.91 -8.11 -1.13
C LYS A 29 -0.35 -9.28 -0.33
N ILE A 30 0.89 -9.69 -0.63
CA ILE A 30 1.57 -10.78 0.07
C ILE A 30 1.84 -10.42 1.53
N GLU A 31 2.41 -9.25 1.78
CA GLU A 31 2.76 -8.81 3.12
C GLU A 31 1.54 -8.62 4.03
N THR A 32 0.42 -8.14 3.51
CA THR A 32 -0.80 -7.99 4.30
C THR A 32 -1.31 -9.36 4.79
N VAL A 33 -1.25 -10.37 3.93
CA VAL A 33 -1.58 -11.76 4.30
C VAL A 33 -0.62 -12.27 5.38
N PHE A 34 0.68 -11.98 5.25
CA PHE A 34 1.66 -12.32 6.27
C PHE A 34 1.35 -11.66 7.63
N LEU A 35 1.01 -10.36 7.64
CA LEU A 35 0.66 -9.66 8.89
C LEU A 35 -0.60 -10.22 9.54
N HIS A 36 -1.59 -10.66 8.76
CA HIS A 36 -2.77 -11.37 9.28
C HIS A 36 -2.42 -12.68 9.95
N HIS A 37 -1.69 -13.56 9.26
CA HIS A 37 -1.26 -14.82 9.85
C HIS A 37 -0.45 -14.60 11.13
N LEU A 38 0.44 -13.59 11.11
CA LEU A 38 1.24 -13.24 12.27
C LEU A 38 0.37 -12.72 13.44
N LEU A 39 -0.71 -12.00 13.16
CA LEU A 39 -1.66 -11.57 14.19
C LEU A 39 -2.44 -12.76 14.76
N ASP A 40 -2.93 -13.64 13.88
CA ASP A 40 -3.72 -14.82 14.22
C ASP A 40 -2.93 -15.82 15.09
N ASP A 41 -1.67 -16.08 14.72
CA ASP A 41 -0.77 -16.99 15.45
C ASP A 41 -0.57 -16.59 16.92
N TYR A 42 -0.67 -15.28 17.23
CA TYR A 42 -0.49 -14.74 18.57
C TYR A 42 -1.79 -14.26 19.20
N PHE A 43 -2.93 -14.37 18.52
CA PHE A 43 -4.21 -13.76 18.92
C PHE A 43 -4.65 -14.16 20.33
N ILE A 44 -4.61 -15.46 20.65
CA ILE A 44 -5.02 -15.97 21.97
C ILE A 44 -4.21 -15.29 23.08
N ARG A 45 -2.91 -15.08 22.88
CA ARG A 45 -2.01 -14.47 23.86
C ARG A 45 -2.22 -12.97 23.95
N LEU A 46 -2.46 -12.34 22.80
CA LEU A 46 -2.75 -10.92 22.68
C LEU A 46 -4.16 -10.54 23.17
N SER A 47 -5.04 -11.51 23.39
CA SER A 47 -6.36 -11.27 23.96
C SER A 47 -6.35 -10.98 25.48
N GLY A 48 -5.17 -11.04 26.11
CA GLY A 48 -4.98 -10.63 27.51
C GLY A 48 -5.29 -9.14 27.72
N PRO A 49 -5.78 -8.74 28.92
CA PRO A 49 -6.20 -7.36 29.20
C PRO A 49 -5.11 -6.32 28.92
N GLU A 50 -3.85 -6.68 29.13
CA GLU A 50 -2.68 -5.82 28.93
C GLU A 50 -2.39 -5.49 27.46
N TYR A 51 -2.82 -6.35 26.53
CA TYR A 51 -2.57 -6.21 25.10
C TYR A 51 -3.82 -5.88 24.29
N LEU A 52 -5.00 -5.81 24.92
CA LEU A 52 -6.27 -5.65 24.23
C LEU A 52 -6.36 -4.34 23.42
N GLU A 53 -5.95 -3.21 24.00
CA GLU A 53 -5.94 -1.92 23.30
C GLU A 53 -4.90 -1.87 22.16
N PRO A 54 -3.63 -2.27 22.38
CA PRO A 54 -2.67 -2.44 21.30
C PRO A 54 -3.14 -3.37 20.18
N LEU A 55 -3.75 -4.52 20.52
CA LEU A 55 -4.29 -5.49 19.58
C LEU A 55 -5.39 -4.86 18.71
N LYS A 56 -6.33 -4.13 19.34
CA LYS A 56 -7.40 -3.42 18.64
C LYS A 56 -6.86 -2.33 17.70
N SER A 57 -5.85 -1.59 18.15
CA SER A 57 -5.18 -0.55 17.33
C SER A 57 -4.53 -1.16 16.09
N VAL A 58 -3.73 -2.23 16.26
CA VAL A 58 -3.08 -2.96 15.17
C VAL A 58 -4.11 -3.56 14.21
N GLY A 59 -5.16 -4.21 14.73
CA GLY A 59 -6.22 -4.77 13.90
C GLY A 59 -6.97 -3.72 13.07
N THR A 60 -7.25 -2.54 13.66
CA THR A 60 -7.89 -1.43 12.94
C THR A 60 -6.99 -0.89 11.83
N LYS A 61 -5.69 -0.74 12.10
CA LYS A 61 -4.70 -0.29 11.11
C LYS A 61 -4.50 -1.32 10.00
N LEU A 62 -4.54 -2.61 10.30
CA LEU A 62 -4.46 -3.68 9.31
C LEU A 62 -5.67 -3.67 8.37
N LEU A 63 -6.88 -3.52 8.91
CA LEU A 63 -8.09 -3.34 8.10
C LEU A 63 -8.03 -2.08 7.23
N GLN A 64 -7.47 -0.98 7.75
CA GLN A 64 -7.28 0.24 6.97
C GLN A 64 -6.27 0.03 5.83
N LEU A 65 -5.14 -0.62 6.10
CA LEU A 65 -4.13 -0.98 5.10
C LEU A 65 -4.74 -1.81 3.96
N GLU A 66 -5.65 -2.75 4.27
CA GLU A 66 -6.35 -3.53 3.25
C GLU A 66 -7.20 -2.68 2.31
N LYS A 67 -7.95 -1.73 2.88
CA LYS A 67 -8.80 -0.82 2.11
C LYS A 67 -7.96 0.10 1.24
N ASP A 68 -6.89 0.64 1.79
CA ASP A 68 -5.98 1.54 1.08
C ASP A 68 -5.27 0.81 -0.06
N LYS A 69 -4.80 -0.41 0.19
CA LYS A 69 -4.21 -1.29 -0.83
C LYS A 69 -5.20 -1.56 -1.96
N TYR A 70 -6.45 -1.92 -1.64
CA TYR A 70 -7.47 -2.19 -2.65
C TYR A 70 -7.78 -0.94 -3.50
N SER A 71 -7.90 0.22 -2.84
CA SER A 71 -8.09 1.50 -3.50
C SER A 71 -6.93 1.85 -4.45
N ALA A 72 -5.68 1.68 -3.97
CA ALA A 72 -4.48 1.91 -4.77
C ALA A 72 -4.40 0.98 -5.99
N ASP A 73 -4.68 -0.31 -5.82
CA ASP A 73 -4.71 -1.29 -6.91
C ASP A 73 -5.73 -0.89 -7.99
N MET A 74 -6.94 -0.53 -7.58
CA MET A 74 -8.00 -0.09 -8.51
C MET A 74 -7.60 1.17 -9.28
N HIS A 75 -7.11 2.20 -8.58
CA HIS A 75 -6.67 3.42 -9.23
C HIS A 75 -5.45 3.19 -10.13
N LEU A 76 -4.57 2.25 -9.78
CA LEU A 76 -3.36 1.97 -10.55
C LEU A 76 -3.69 1.26 -11.85
N ILE A 77 -4.63 0.31 -11.82
CA ILE A 77 -5.17 -0.33 -13.01
C ILE A 77 -5.79 0.72 -13.94
N GLU A 78 -6.56 1.67 -13.40
CA GLU A 78 -7.13 2.76 -14.19
C GLU A 78 -6.04 3.68 -14.77
N HIS A 79 -5.04 4.05 -13.97
CA HIS A 79 -3.94 4.91 -14.40
C HIS A 79 -3.10 4.27 -15.51
N LEU A 80 -2.79 2.97 -15.39
CA LEU A 80 -2.09 2.20 -16.42
C LEU A 80 -2.90 2.12 -17.71
N LYS A 81 -4.21 1.84 -17.63
CA LYS A 81 -5.10 1.87 -18.80
C LYS A 81 -5.14 3.25 -19.46
N ASN A 82 -5.16 4.32 -18.68
CA ASN A 82 -5.15 5.69 -19.20
C ASN A 82 -3.82 6.05 -19.85
N LEU A 83 -2.69 5.53 -19.36
CA LEU A 83 -1.40 5.65 -20.02
C LEU A 83 -1.41 4.87 -21.34
N GLU A 84 -1.70 3.57 -21.30
CA GLU A 84 -1.71 2.69 -22.48
C GLU A 84 -2.69 3.17 -23.56
N GLY A 85 -3.90 3.62 -23.20
CA GLY A 85 -4.90 4.15 -24.13
C GLY A 85 -4.49 5.44 -24.84
N GLN A 86 -3.51 6.20 -24.32
CA GLN A 86 -2.95 7.36 -25.02
C GLN A 86 -1.97 6.96 -26.14
N THR A 87 -1.63 5.67 -26.29
CA THR A 87 -0.82 5.18 -27.40
C THR A 87 -1.64 4.88 -28.67
N GLU A 88 -2.95 4.66 -28.54
CA GLU A 88 -3.88 4.42 -29.65
C GLU A 88 -4.68 5.71 -29.98
N ASP A 89 -4.13 6.53 -30.88
CA ASP A 89 -4.83 7.52 -31.72
C ASP A 89 -5.72 8.63 -31.09
N LEU A 90 -5.65 8.89 -29.79
CA LEU A 90 -6.38 10.00 -29.19
C LEU A 90 -5.45 10.97 -28.45
N VAL A 91 -4.90 11.94 -29.20
CA VAL A 91 -4.26 13.14 -28.64
C VAL A 91 -5.34 14.00 -27.99
N PHE A 92 -5.80 13.60 -26.81
CA PHE A 92 -6.56 14.47 -25.94
C PHE A 92 -5.60 15.38 -25.19
N ASP A 93 -5.88 16.68 -25.26
CA ASP A 93 -5.26 17.73 -24.46
C ASP A 93 -5.58 17.54 -22.96
N ARG A 94 -4.97 16.50 -22.37
CA ARG A 94 -5.18 16.02 -20.98
C ARG A 94 -3.87 15.86 -20.22
N GLY A 95 -2.80 16.54 -20.64
CA GLY A 95 -1.50 16.47 -19.97
C GLY A 95 -1.59 16.85 -18.48
N GLU A 96 -2.36 17.89 -18.16
CA GLU A 96 -2.63 18.32 -16.78
C GLU A 96 -3.41 17.25 -16.00
N PHE A 97 -4.47 16.69 -16.58
CA PHE A 97 -5.22 15.59 -15.96
C PHE A 97 -4.36 14.35 -15.69
N LEU A 98 -3.43 14.01 -16.61
CA LEU A 98 -2.52 12.89 -16.40
C LEU A 98 -1.52 13.16 -15.27
N ALA A 99 -0.99 14.39 -15.19
CA ALA A 99 -0.11 14.81 -14.12
C ALA A 99 -0.82 14.75 -12.75
N ASP A 100 -2.03 15.30 -12.66
CA ASP A 100 -2.86 15.26 -11.44
C ASP A 100 -3.13 13.82 -10.98
N LYS A 101 -3.43 12.92 -11.93
CA LYS A 101 -3.66 11.51 -11.62
C LYS A 101 -2.39 10.80 -11.17
N HIS A 102 -1.24 11.16 -11.75
CA HIS A 102 0.04 10.62 -11.33
C HIS A 102 0.41 11.07 -9.91
N GLU A 103 0.22 12.36 -9.59
CA GLU A 103 0.44 12.91 -8.25
C GLU A 103 -0.47 12.26 -7.20
N GLN A 104 -1.75 12.09 -7.50
CA GLN A 104 -2.69 11.37 -6.63
C GLN A 104 -2.22 9.94 -6.35
N MET A 105 -1.68 9.26 -7.36
CA MET A 105 -1.14 7.91 -7.20
C MET A 105 0.14 7.90 -6.35
N GLU A 106 1.04 8.86 -6.55
CA GLU A 106 2.26 8.99 -5.76
C GLU A 106 1.95 9.18 -4.26
N HIS A 107 0.95 10.02 -3.96
CA HIS A 107 0.46 10.18 -2.59
C HIS A 107 -0.14 8.90 -2.03
N ALA A 108 -0.95 8.17 -2.81
CA ALA A 108 -1.54 6.91 -2.38
C ALA A 108 -0.47 5.85 -2.07
N MET A 109 0.54 5.71 -2.93
CA MET A 109 1.64 4.76 -2.75
C MET A 109 2.54 5.12 -1.56
N THR A 110 2.81 6.41 -1.36
CA THR A 110 3.55 6.91 -0.20
C THR A 110 2.79 6.63 1.10
N HIS A 111 1.49 6.87 1.10
CA HIS A 111 0.62 6.57 2.24
C HIS A 111 0.62 5.07 2.54
N LEU A 112 0.41 4.23 1.52
CA LEU A 112 0.37 2.77 1.66
C LEU A 112 1.68 2.23 2.28
N THR A 113 2.82 2.70 1.77
CA THR A 113 4.15 2.33 2.27
C THR A 113 4.34 2.72 3.74
N THR A 114 3.99 3.96 4.08
CA THR A 114 4.18 4.49 5.44
C THR A 114 3.27 3.79 6.45
N THR A 115 2.01 3.56 6.08
CA THR A 115 1.03 2.84 6.90
C THR A 115 1.48 1.40 7.13
N TYR A 116 1.93 0.71 6.09
CA TYR A 116 2.48 -0.65 6.19
C TYR A 116 3.70 -0.70 7.12
N MET A 117 4.70 0.18 6.93
CA MET A 117 5.92 0.17 7.75
C MET A 117 5.62 0.42 9.23
N THR A 118 4.70 1.34 9.51
CA THR A 118 4.27 1.67 10.88
C THR A 118 3.55 0.49 11.51
N LEU A 119 2.57 -0.09 10.80
CA LEU A 119 1.82 -1.25 11.26
C LEU A 119 2.73 -2.44 11.54
N LYS A 120 3.64 -2.75 10.62
CA LYS A 120 4.61 -3.84 10.77
C LYS A 120 5.43 -3.63 12.04
N LYS A 121 5.97 -2.43 12.25
CA LYS A 121 6.76 -2.13 13.46
C LYS A 121 5.95 -2.33 14.74
N GLU A 122 4.71 -1.84 14.78
CA GLU A 122 3.83 -1.96 15.95
C GLU A 122 3.48 -3.41 16.25
N LEU A 123 3.08 -4.19 15.24
CA LEU A 123 2.75 -5.61 15.39
C LEU A 123 3.96 -6.41 15.90
N PHE A 124 5.15 -6.18 15.34
CA PHE A 124 6.35 -6.88 15.76
C PHE A 124 6.74 -6.55 17.21
N LEU A 125 6.64 -5.28 17.62
CA LEU A 125 6.91 -4.89 19.00
C LEU A 125 5.92 -5.53 19.97
N LEU A 126 4.64 -5.58 19.59
CA LEU A 126 3.58 -6.20 20.37
C LEU A 126 3.84 -7.71 20.56
N ILE A 127 4.21 -8.42 19.49
CA ILE A 127 4.57 -9.84 19.54
C ILE A 127 5.84 -10.08 20.36
N GLN A 128 6.84 -9.23 20.23
CA GLN A 128 8.06 -9.32 21.04
C GLN A 128 7.76 -9.19 22.53
N GLN A 129 6.83 -8.33 22.94
CA GLN A 129 6.40 -8.22 24.33
C GLN A 129 5.79 -9.53 24.81
N VAL A 130 4.86 -10.11 24.04
CA VAL A 130 4.25 -11.41 24.38
C VAL A 130 5.29 -12.51 24.54
N ILE A 131 6.25 -12.62 23.61
CA ILE A 131 7.30 -13.65 23.66
C ILE A 131 8.19 -13.47 24.89
N LYS A 132 8.56 -12.23 25.25
CA LYS A 132 9.40 -11.96 26.43
C LYS A 132 8.68 -12.32 27.73
N THR A 133 7.43 -11.92 27.88
CA THR A 133 6.62 -12.27 29.06
C THR A 133 6.50 -13.79 29.23
N GLN A 134 6.48 -14.56 28.13
CA GLN A 134 6.49 -16.03 28.21
C GLN A 134 7.80 -16.60 28.74
N GLN A 135 8.93 -16.06 28.29
CA GLN A 135 10.25 -16.52 28.74
C GLN A 135 10.52 -16.19 30.21
N GLU A 136 9.91 -15.13 30.75
CA GLU A 136 10.02 -14.75 32.16
C GLU A 136 9.12 -15.61 33.07
N LEU A 137 8.11 -16.28 32.52
CA LEU A 137 7.15 -17.14 33.24
C LEU A 137 7.48 -18.64 33.16
N SER A 138 8.47 -19.03 32.34
CA SER A 138 8.93 -20.42 32.14
C SER A 138 10.20 -20.75 32.93
#